data_AF-A0A414D9N9-F1
#
_entry.id   AF-A0A414D9N9-F1
#
_cell.length_a   1.000
_cell.length_b   1.000
_cell.length_c   1.000
_cell.angle_alpha   90.00
_cell.angle_beta   90.00
_cell.angle_gamma   90.00
#
_symmetry.space_group_name_H-M   'P 1'
#
loop_
_entity.id
_entity.type
_entity.pdbx_description
1 polymer ?
#
loop_
_entity_poly.entity_id
_entity_poly.type
_entity_poly.pdbx_seq_one_letter_code
_entity_poly.pdbx_strand_id
1 'polypeptide(L)' 'MDDKMNDVIDEVQRRLGEEYEVKRVEVMKNNDTKLKEIQVRRKDRNVAKICYWTSESVDEIVAVINRSLA' A
#
# COMPACT_ATOMS: atom_id res chain seq x y z
N MET A 1 -0.28 2.43 -17.78
CA MET A 1 -0.41 3.29 -16.58
C MET A 1 -0.28 2.48 -15.28
N ASP A 2 0.26 1.25 -15.35
CA ASP A 2 0.51 0.39 -14.19
C ASP A 2 1.99 0.33 -13.80
N ASP A 3 2.88 0.86 -14.65
CA ASP A 3 4.33 0.91 -14.42
C ASP A 3 4.68 1.66 -13.12
N LYS A 4 4.13 2.87 -12.97
CA LYS A 4 4.31 3.69 -11.75
C LYS A 4 3.79 3.02 -10.47
N MET A 5 2.75 2.18 -10.58
CA MET A 5 2.18 1.49 -9.41
C MET A 5 3.17 0.47 -8.86
N ASN A 6 3.78 -0.32 -9.76
CA ASN A 6 4.77 -1.31 -9.34
C ASN A 6 6.01 -0.63 -8.76
N ASP A 7 6.44 0.50 -9.33
CA ASP A 7 7.57 1.29 -8.82
C ASP A 7 7.34 1.76 -7.38
N VAL A 8 6.15 2.30 -7.09
CA VAL A 8 5.78 2.71 -5.72
C VAL A 8 5.65 1.51 -4.78
N ILE A 9 5.07 0.40 -5.22
CA ILE A 9 4.98 -0.81 -4.39
C ILE A 9 6.37 -1.32 -4.03
N ASP A 10 7.30 -1.32 -4.99
CA ASP A 10 8.68 -1.76 -4.77
C ASP A 10 9.42 -0.82 -3.79
N GLU A 11 9.27 0.50 -3.96
CA GLU A 11 9.84 1.49 -3.02
C GLU A 11 9.23 1.36 -1.61
N VAL A 12 7.90 1.22 -1.49
CA VAL A 12 7.22 1.01 -0.20
C VAL A 12 7.71 -0.29 0.45
N GLN A 13 7.81 -1.38 -0.30
CA GLN A 13 8.29 -2.67 0.18
C GLN A 13 9.76 -2.58 0.62
N ARG A 14 10.61 -1.89 -0.14
CA ARG A 14 12.02 -1.66 0.22
C ARG A 14 12.17 -0.80 1.47
N ARG A 15 11.33 0.22 1.67
CA ARG A 15 11.37 1.10 2.85
C ARG A 15 10.83 0.43 4.11
N LEU A 16 9.75 -0.34 4.01
CA LEU A 16 9.21 -1.10 5.13
C LEU A 16 10.08 -2.32 5.48
N GLY A 17 10.74 -2.89 4.47
CA GLY A 17 11.59 -4.08 4.60
C GLY A 17 10.79 -5.39 4.56
N GLU A 18 11.51 -6.51 4.60
CA GLU A 18 10.94 -7.86 4.45
C GLU A 18 10.01 -8.28 5.60
N GLU A 19 9.99 -7.53 6.70
CA GLU A 19 9.07 -7.72 7.83
C GLU A 19 7.62 -7.40 7.43
N TYR A 20 7.44 -6.59 6.38
CA TYR A 20 6.15 -6.22 5.84
C TYR A 20 5.94 -6.86 4.47
N GLU A 21 4.70 -7.23 4.20
CA GLU A 21 4.22 -7.75 2.93
C GLU A 21 3.27 -6.71 2.33
N VAL A 22 3.73 -6.05 1.27
CA VAL A 22 2.95 -5.06 0.51
C VAL A 22 2.32 -5.76 -0.69
N LYS A 23 1.00 -5.68 -0.81
CA LYS A 23 0.20 -6.24 -1.91
C LYS A 23 -0.68 -5.17 -2.51
N ARG A 24 -0.80 -5.16 -3.84
CA ARG A 24 -1.81 -4.36 -4.52
C ARG A 24 -3.16 -5.07 -4.48
N VAL A 25 -4.20 -4.31 -4.19
CA VAL A 25 -5.58 -4.76 -4.23
C VAL A 25 -6.36 -3.80 -5.12
N GLU A 26 -7.03 -4.33 -6.13
CA GLU A 26 -7.97 -3.54 -6.93
C GLU A 26 -9.36 -3.81 -6.38
N VAL A 27 -9.99 -2.80 -5.81
CA VAL A 27 -11.38 -2.89 -5.35
C VAL A 27 -12.29 -2.09 -6.27
N MET A 28 -13.43 -2.67 -6.59
CA MET A 28 -14.45 -2.00 -7.38
C MET A 28 -15.51 -1.47 -6.42
N LYS A 29 -15.64 -0.14 -6.36
CA LYS A 29 -16.75 0.48 -5.64
C LYS A 29 -17.87 0.72 -6.65
N ASN A 30 -18.97 -0.01 -6.52
CA ASN A 30 -20.22 0.17 -7.26
C ASN A 30 -20.13 0.05 -8.81
N ASN A 31 -19.40 -0.93 -9.34
CA ASN A 31 -19.33 -1.27 -10.78
C ASN A 31 -18.80 -0.20 -11.76
N ASP A 32 -18.59 1.04 -11.34
CA ASP A 32 -18.13 2.14 -12.20
C ASP A 32 -16.73 2.64 -11.82
N THR A 33 -16.33 2.54 -10.54
CA THR A 33 -15.03 3.05 -10.05
C THR A 33 -14.10 1.93 -9.59
N LYS A 34 -12.98 1.77 -10.31
CA LYS A 34 -11.83 0.96 -9.87
C LYS A 34 -10.94 1.78 -8.96
N LEU A 35 -10.91 1.44 -7.67
CA LEU A 35 -9.96 2.00 -6.72
C LEU A 35 -8.79 1.04 -6.60
N LYS A 36 -7.58 1.57 -6.76
CA LYS A 36 -6.36 0.82 -6.51
C LYS A 36 -5.92 1.10 -5.08
N GLU A 37 -5.83 0.05 -4.28
CA GLU A 37 -5.46 0.07 -2.87
C GLU A 37 -4.13 -0.66 -2.68
N ILE A 38 -3.37 -0.23 -1.69
CA ILE A 38 -2.16 -0.91 -1.23
C ILE A 38 -2.48 -1.51 0.13
N GLN A 39 -2.38 -2.83 0.22
CA GLN A 39 -2.49 -3.56 1.46
C GLN A 39 -1.09 -3.86 1.99
N VAL A 40 -0.82 -3.46 3.22
CA VAL A 40 0.44 -3.74 3.91
C VAL A 40 0.17 -4.61 5.12
N ARG A 41 0.80 -5.77 5.18
CA ARG A 41 0.67 -6.72 6.29
C ARG A 41 2.00 -6.92 6.97
N ARG A 42 2.08 -6.74 8.28
CA ARG A 42 3.27 -7.13 9.04
C ARG A 42 3.30 -8.66 9.19
N LYS A 43 4.44 -9.30 9.02
CA LYS A 43 4.57 -10.76 9.24
C LYS A 43 4.49 -11.11 10.72
N ASP A 44 5.04 -10.25 11.56
CA ASP A 44 5.16 -10.45 13.00
C ASP A 44 3.83 -10.30 13.75
N ARG A 45 2.98 -9.38 13.29
CA ARG A 45 1.63 -9.16 13.83
C ARG A 45 0.62 -9.40 12.73
N ASN A 46 -0.48 -10.11 13.00
CA ASN A 46 -1.58 -10.32 12.05
C ASN A 46 -2.39 -9.02 11.76
N VAL A 47 -1.71 -7.90 11.55
CA VAL A 47 -2.23 -6.57 11.26
C VAL A 47 -2.01 -6.32 9.78
N ALA A 48 -3.11 -6.23 9.04
CA ALA A 48 -3.13 -5.72 7.68
C ALA A 48 -3.72 -4.30 7.70
N LYS A 49 -3.05 -3.38 7.04
CA LYS A 49 -3.51 -2.00 6.84
C LYS A 49 -3.75 -1.77 5.36
N ILE A 50 -4.80 -1.03 5.06
CA ILE A 50 -5.20 -0.69 3.70
C ILE A 50 -4.98 0.80 3.54
N CYS A 51 -4.16 1.18 2.57
CA CYS A 51 -3.93 2.56 2.20
C CYS A 51 -4.53 2.80 0.81
N TYR A 52 -5.40 3.79 0.71
CA TYR A 52 -5.93 4.23 -0.57
C TYR A 52 -4.84 4.96 -1.34
N TRP A 53 -4.68 4.65 -2.62
CA TRP A 53 -3.84 5.45 -3.50
C TRP A 53 -4.56 6.78 -3.80
N THR A 54 -4.46 7.73 -2.89
CA THR A 54 -5.07 9.08 -3.04
C THR A 54 -4.09 10.13 -3.55
N SER A 55 -2.77 9.89 -3.38
CA SER A 55 -1.70 10.79 -3.81
C SER A 55 -0.51 10.00 -4.33
N GLU A 56 0.15 10.47 -5.39
CA GLU A 56 1.26 9.81 -6.09
C GLU A 56 2.57 9.65 -5.27
N SER A 57 2.58 9.99 -3.98
CA SER A 57 3.81 10.06 -3.18
C SER A 57 4.00 8.86 -2.24
N VAL A 58 5.06 8.09 -2.49
CA VAL A 58 5.51 6.95 -1.66
C VAL A 58 5.72 7.37 -0.20
N ASP A 59 6.29 8.55 0.02
CA ASP A 59 6.63 9.06 1.34
C ASP A 59 5.39 9.22 2.23
N GLU A 60 4.31 9.76 1.65
CA GLU A 60 3.02 9.92 2.34
C GLU A 60 2.40 8.55 2.67
N ILE A 61 2.44 7.60 1.73
CA ILE A 61 1.94 6.24 1.93
C ILE A 61 2.70 5.56 3.08
N VAL A 62 4.04 5.62 3.05
CA VAL A 62 4.91 5.06 4.10
C VAL A 62 4.69 5.75 5.44
N ALA A 63 4.49 7.07 5.46
CA ALA A 63 4.19 7.82 6.68
C ALA A 63 2.84 7.41 7.29
N VAL A 64 1.79 7.24 6.48
CA VAL A 64 0.47 6.76 6.94
C VAL A 64 0.57 5.35 7.50
N ILE A 65 1.32 4.48 6.84
CA ILE A 65 1.57 3.10 7.28
C ILE A 65 2.31 3.09 8.61
N ASN A 66 3.43 3.82 8.71
CA ASN A 66 4.22 3.92 9.95
C ASN A 66 3.40 4.51 11.10
N ARG A 67 2.62 5.58 10.85
CA ARG A 67 1.73 6.16 11.86
C ARG A 67 0.65 5.20 12.32
N SER A 68 0.20 4.30 11.45
CA SER A 68 -0.83 3.30 11.77
C SER A 68 -0.29 2.02 12.42
N LEU A 69 1.03 1.82 12.40
CA LEU A 69 1.74 0.66 12.96
C LEU A 69 2.53 1.00 14.23
N ALA A 70 2.76 2.28 14.51
CA ALA A 70 3.35 2.81 15.73
C ALA A 70 2.49 2.54 16.98
#